data_AF-A0A8H2JYU6-F1
#
_entry.id   AF-A0A8H2JYU6-F1
#
_cell.length_a   1.000
_cell.length_b   1.000
_cell.length_c   1.000
_cell.angle_alpha   90.00
_cell.angle_beta   90.00
_cell.angle_gamma   90.00
#
_symmetry.space_group_name_H-M   'P 1'
#
loop_
_entity.id
_entity.type
_entity.pdbx_description
1 polymer ?
#
loop_
_entity_poly.entity_id
_entity_poly.type
_entity_poly.pdbx_seq_one_letter_code
_entity_poly.pdbx_strand_id
1 'polypeptide(L)'
;MEFSKQQLIGLAGGLLLLLGVFLPIASMPIVGSVSIFSSGRIDGYILLGLAIISLILAFVNALKLLRITGGISILIVVIDFIYLLYKLNSIKGEVADKLKGNPFGGMAEAMMSTVQIQYGWVFLFIGSFMVIYSAMVKPLVQNIGDNDLDIKRDLATPSFSKPSRPRTKLVADDLFTHNAGKPLSTSVDEFKNCPFCDEQIKVAAIKCKHCGSMMNQE
;
A
#
# COMPACT_ATOMS: atom_id res chain seq x y z
N MET A 1 -10.66 -24.80 -2.31
CA MET A 1 -9.84 -23.58 -2.53
C MET A 1 -8.48 -24.05 -3.00
N GLU A 2 -8.12 -23.78 -4.25
CA GLU A 2 -6.76 -24.05 -4.71
C GLU A 2 -5.87 -22.89 -4.29
N PHE A 3 -5.00 -23.13 -3.31
CA PHE A 3 -4.07 -22.12 -2.82
C PHE A 3 -2.92 -21.97 -3.81
N SER A 4 -2.63 -20.73 -4.22
CA SER A 4 -1.42 -20.43 -4.98
C SER A 4 -0.17 -20.69 -4.12
N LYS A 5 0.93 -21.15 -4.73
CA LYS A 5 2.21 -21.37 -4.03
C LYS A 5 2.68 -20.11 -3.29
N GLN A 6 2.47 -18.93 -3.87
CA GLN A 6 2.82 -17.64 -3.27
C GLN A 6 1.94 -17.31 -2.06
N GLN A 7 0.64 -17.58 -2.18
CA GLN A 7 -0.33 -17.39 -1.11
C GLN A 7 -0.02 -18.31 0.09
N LEU A 8 0.39 -19.55 -0.16
CA LEU A 8 0.79 -20.49 0.88
C LEU A 8 2.03 -19.99 1.64
N ILE A 9 3.04 -19.46 0.94
CA ILE A 9 4.24 -18.90 1.57
C ILE A 9 3.87 -17.67 2.42
N GLY A 10 3.00 -16.79 1.89
CA GLY A 10 2.53 -15.62 2.64
C GLY A 10 1.74 -16.00 3.90
N LEU A 11 0.86 -16.99 3.79
CA LEU A 11 0.06 -17.50 4.92
C LEU A 11 0.94 -18.17 5.98
N ALA A 12 1.88 -19.01 5.55
CA ALA A 12 2.83 -19.65 6.46
C ALA A 12 3.75 -18.62 7.13
N GLY A 13 4.23 -17.61 6.39
CA GLY A 13 5.01 -16.50 6.95
C GLY A 13 4.23 -15.67 7.96
N GLY A 14 2.97 -15.32 7.64
CA GLY A 14 2.08 -14.60 8.54
C GLY A 14 1.77 -15.37 9.83
N LEU A 15 1.55 -16.69 9.70
CA LEU A 15 1.35 -17.58 10.85
C LEU A 15 2.61 -17.68 11.72
N LEU A 16 3.78 -17.81 11.10
CA LEU A 16 5.05 -17.86 11.80
C LEU A 16 5.34 -16.55 12.55
N LEU A 17 5.04 -15.40 11.93
CA LEU A 17 5.17 -14.08 12.54
C LEU A 17 4.23 -13.94 13.74
N LEU A 18 2.96 -14.35 13.59
CA LEU A 18 1.97 -14.33 14.67
C LEU A 18 2.41 -15.17 15.87
N LEU A 19 2.93 -16.38 15.62
CA LEU A 19 3.49 -17.21 16.69
C LEU A 19 4.70 -16.51 17.33
N GLY A 20 5.62 -15.99 16.51
CA GLY A 20 6.83 -15.29 16.96
C GLY A 20 6.56 -14.15 17.94
N VAL A 21 5.43 -13.44 17.83
CA VAL A 21 5.05 -12.35 18.75
C VAL A 21 4.83 -12.83 20.19
N PHE A 22 4.32 -14.05 20.36
CA PHE A 22 4.09 -14.65 21.67
C PHE A 22 5.29 -15.44 22.19
N LEU A 23 6.23 -15.77 21.31
CA LEU A 23 7.44 -16.47 21.70
C LEU A 23 8.32 -15.56 22.58
N PRO A 24 9.06 -16.16 23.52
CA PRO A 24 9.87 -15.39 24.43
C PRO A 24 11.10 -14.84 23.69
N ILE A 25 11.34 -13.54 23.87
CA ILE A 25 12.39 -12.78 23.17
C ILE A 25 13.62 -12.55 24.04
N ALA A 26 13.45 -12.55 25.36
CA ALA A 26 14.50 -12.42 26.35
C ALA A 26 14.07 -13.09 27.65
N SER A 27 15.01 -13.70 28.37
CA SER A 27 14.80 -14.09 29.77
C SER A 27 15.55 -13.14 30.68
N MET A 28 14.81 -12.55 31.62
CA MET A 28 15.40 -11.83 32.73
C MET A 28 15.48 -12.79 33.93
N PRO A 29 16.60 -12.79 34.68
CA PRO A 29 16.82 -13.73 35.79
C PRO A 29 15.79 -13.58 36.93
N ILE A 30 15.16 -12.40 37.08
CA ILE A 30 14.21 -12.10 38.16
C ILE A 30 12.75 -12.11 37.66
N VAL A 31 12.53 -11.68 36.41
CA VAL A 31 11.19 -11.45 35.82
C VAL A 31 10.73 -12.62 34.94
N GLY A 32 11.61 -13.60 34.68
CA GLY A 32 11.33 -14.74 33.82
C GLY A 32 11.43 -14.42 32.32
N SER A 33 10.85 -15.28 31.47
CA SER A 33 10.80 -15.09 30.03
C SER A 33 9.76 -14.04 29.64
N VAL A 34 10.19 -13.02 28.91
CA VAL A 34 9.31 -11.97 28.40
C VAL A 34 9.15 -12.12 26.88
N SER A 35 7.92 -11.99 26.39
CA SER A 35 7.62 -11.87 24.97
C SER A 35 7.49 -10.39 24.57
N ILE A 36 7.43 -10.10 23.27
CA ILE A 36 7.19 -8.73 22.77
C ILE A 36 5.84 -8.21 23.25
N PHE A 37 4.83 -9.10 23.27
CA PHE A 37 3.49 -8.78 23.75
C PHE A 37 3.47 -8.54 25.28
N SER A 38 4.12 -9.40 26.06
CA SER A 38 4.12 -9.27 27.53
C SER A 38 5.02 -8.16 28.05
N SER A 39 5.78 -7.48 27.18
CA SER A 39 6.65 -6.37 27.56
C SER A 39 5.86 -5.12 28.00
N GLY A 40 4.54 -5.08 27.83
CA GLY A 40 3.69 -3.93 28.18
C GLY A 40 3.88 -2.70 27.30
N ARG A 41 4.60 -2.85 26.18
CA ARG A 41 4.87 -1.79 25.21
C ARG A 41 3.82 -1.78 24.12
N ILE A 42 3.51 -0.58 23.61
CA ILE A 42 2.59 -0.41 22.47
C ILE A 42 3.07 -1.15 21.22
N ASP A 43 4.40 -1.26 21.05
CA ASP A 43 5.04 -1.87 19.88
C ASP A 43 4.61 -3.33 19.69
N GLY A 44 4.41 -4.07 20.80
CA GLY A 44 3.95 -5.45 20.75
C GLY A 44 2.50 -5.61 20.31
N TYR A 45 1.62 -4.69 20.70
CA TYR A 45 0.23 -4.68 20.23
C TYR A 45 0.15 -4.28 18.74
N ILE A 46 1.00 -3.34 18.32
CA ILE A 46 1.11 -2.94 16.91
C ILE A 46 1.59 -4.13 16.06
N LEU A 47 2.66 -4.82 16.49
CA LEU A 47 3.17 -6.02 15.82
C LEU A 47 2.13 -7.15 15.75
N LEU A 48 1.39 -7.38 16.84
CA LEU A 48 0.29 -8.35 16.85
C LEU A 48 -0.81 -7.98 15.85
N GLY A 49 -1.23 -6.70 15.83
CA GLY A 49 -2.19 -6.20 14.86
C GLY A 49 -1.71 -6.38 13.42
N LEU A 50 -0.45 -6.03 13.14
CA LEU A 50 0.15 -6.22 11.82
C LEU A 50 0.24 -7.70 11.43
N ALA A 51 0.51 -8.60 12.38
CA ALA A 51 0.55 -10.04 12.13
C ALA A 51 -0.82 -10.57 11.69
N ILE A 52 -1.89 -10.16 12.39
CA ILE A 52 -3.27 -10.55 12.07
C ILE A 52 -3.68 -9.97 10.72
N ILE A 53 -3.42 -8.69 10.47
CA ILE A 53 -3.70 -8.04 9.19
C ILE A 53 -2.95 -8.75 8.06
N SER A 54 -1.67 -9.05 8.25
CA SER A 54 -0.83 -9.79 7.29
C SER A 54 -1.44 -11.16 6.96
N LEU A 55 -1.89 -11.90 7.98
CA LEU A 55 -2.55 -13.19 7.80
C LEU A 55 -3.84 -13.08 6.98
N ILE A 56 -4.68 -12.07 7.26
CA ILE A 56 -5.92 -11.82 6.52
C ILE A 56 -5.63 -11.42 5.07
N LEU A 57 -4.66 -10.54 4.84
CA LEU A 57 -4.26 -10.11 3.50
C LEU A 57 -3.68 -11.26 2.68
N ALA A 58 -2.91 -12.16 3.31
CA ALA A 58 -2.45 -13.39 2.69
C ALA A 58 -3.62 -14.31 2.32
N PHE A 59 -4.66 -14.38 3.14
CA PHE A 59 -5.87 -15.15 2.83
C PHE A 59 -6.67 -14.57 1.64
N VAL A 60 -6.79 -13.23 1.57
CA VAL A 60 -7.48 -12.51 0.47
C VAL A 60 -6.63 -12.41 -0.81
N ASN A 61 -5.40 -12.95 -0.80
CA ASN A 61 -4.45 -12.90 -1.92
C ASN A 61 -4.05 -11.46 -2.34
N ALA A 62 -4.12 -10.50 -1.40
CA ALA A 62 -3.76 -9.10 -1.61
C ALA A 62 -2.26 -8.87 -1.44
N LEU A 63 -1.44 -9.54 -2.26
CA LEU A 63 0.03 -9.59 -2.10
C LEU A 63 0.72 -8.22 -2.22
N LYS A 64 0.12 -7.26 -2.93
CA LYS A 64 0.64 -5.88 -3.01
C LYS A 64 0.63 -5.17 -1.66
N LEU A 65 -0.50 -5.23 -0.94
CA LEU A 65 -0.58 -4.66 0.42
C LEU A 65 0.25 -5.48 1.41
N LEU A 66 0.34 -6.80 1.22
CA LEU A 66 1.16 -7.68 2.04
C LEU A 66 2.65 -7.27 2.03
N ARG A 67 3.13 -6.68 0.92
CA ARG A 67 4.49 -6.11 0.84
C ARG A 67 4.69 -4.95 1.80
N ILE A 68 3.71 -4.05 1.90
CA ILE A 68 3.78 -2.87 2.75
C ILE A 68 3.72 -3.30 4.21
N THR A 69 2.75 -4.15 4.57
CA THR A 69 2.61 -4.64 5.95
C THR A 69 3.80 -5.49 6.37
N GLY A 70 4.34 -6.34 5.49
CA GLY A 70 5.58 -7.08 5.70
C GLY A 70 6.78 -6.18 5.91
N GLY A 71 6.94 -5.14 5.08
CA GLY A 71 8.01 -4.14 5.20
C GLY A 71 7.95 -3.33 6.50
N ILE A 72 6.75 -2.92 6.93
CA ILE A 72 6.57 -2.23 8.21
C ILE A 72 6.88 -3.19 9.37
N SER A 73 6.45 -4.45 9.30
CA SER A 73 6.72 -5.43 10.35
C SER A 73 8.22 -5.66 10.56
N ILE A 74 9.00 -5.82 9.47
CA ILE A 74 10.44 -6.06 9.60
C ILE A 74 11.15 -4.82 10.15
N LEU A 75 10.71 -3.62 9.76
CA LEU A 75 11.26 -2.37 10.29
C LEU A 75 11.05 -2.27 11.81
N ILE A 76 9.83 -2.55 12.29
CA ILE A 76 9.53 -2.54 13.72
C ILE A 76 10.35 -3.60 14.45
N VAL A 77 10.42 -4.84 13.94
CA VAL A 77 11.23 -5.92 14.56
C VAL A 77 12.70 -5.51 14.67
N VAL A 78 13.27 -4.87 13.64
CA VAL A 78 14.66 -4.37 13.68
C VAL A 78 14.84 -3.27 14.72
N ILE A 79 13.93 -2.30 14.78
CA ILE A 79 13.97 -1.22 15.78
C ILE A 79 13.86 -1.78 17.20
N ASP A 80 12.91 -2.69 17.43
CA ASP A 80 12.71 -3.37 18.71
C ASP A 80 13.96 -4.16 19.13
N PHE A 81 14.60 -4.84 18.18
CA PHE A 81 15.83 -5.58 18.43
C PHE A 81 16.97 -4.64 18.85
N ILE A 82 17.18 -3.56 18.11
CA ILE A 82 18.19 -2.54 18.44
C ILE A 82 17.90 -1.90 19.81
N TYR A 83 16.64 -1.56 20.09
CA TYR A 83 16.22 -1.01 21.38
C TYR A 83 16.48 -2.00 22.53
N LEU A 84 16.21 -3.29 22.33
CA LEU A 84 16.53 -4.32 23.32
C LEU A 84 18.04 -4.33 23.61
N LEU A 85 18.88 -4.34 22.57
CA LEU A 85 20.34 -4.31 22.75
C LEU A 85 20.80 -3.07 23.52
N TYR A 86 20.28 -1.89 23.19
CA TYR A 86 20.57 -0.66 23.95
C TYR A 86 20.12 -0.78 25.41
N LYS A 87 18.90 -1.26 25.67
CA LYS A 87 18.38 -1.43 27.03
C LYS A 87 19.24 -2.40 27.84
N LEU A 88 19.68 -3.50 27.24
CA LEU A 88 20.57 -4.47 27.90
C LEU A 88 21.93 -3.87 28.22
N ASN A 89 22.50 -3.09 27.30
CA ASN A 89 23.78 -2.42 27.52
C ASN A 89 23.70 -1.35 28.61
N SER A 90 22.60 -0.58 28.66
CA SER A 90 22.38 0.43 29.70
C SER A 90 22.18 -0.19 31.08
N ILE A 91 21.42 -1.29 31.18
CA ILE A 91 21.21 -1.98 32.45
C ILE A 91 22.53 -2.56 32.97
N LYS A 92 23.33 -3.18 32.09
CA LYS A 92 24.65 -3.71 32.48
C LYS A 92 25.56 -2.60 33.00
N GLY A 93 25.57 -1.43 32.36
CA GLY A 93 26.36 -0.26 32.80
C GLY A 93 25.92 0.28 34.16
N GLU A 94 24.62 0.54 34.33
CA GLU A 94 24.09 1.09 35.58
C GLU A 94 24.25 0.11 36.76
N VAL A 95 24.10 -1.18 36.49
CA VAL A 95 24.23 -2.21 37.52
C VAL A 95 25.69 -2.39 37.92
N ALA A 96 26.61 -2.43 36.96
CA ALA A 96 28.05 -2.46 37.26
C ALA A 96 28.46 -1.25 38.12
N ASP A 97 27.94 -0.06 37.82
CA ASP A 97 28.23 1.16 38.60
C ASP A 97 27.60 1.14 40.00
N LYS A 98 26.35 0.65 40.15
CA LYS A 98 25.69 0.52 41.46
C LYS A 98 26.26 -0.61 42.32
N LEU A 99 27.08 -1.50 41.76
CA LEU A 99 27.72 -2.61 42.47
C LEU A 99 29.21 -2.37 42.75
N LYS A 100 29.80 -1.27 42.28
CA LYS A 100 31.15 -0.85 42.65
C LYS A 100 31.24 -0.63 44.16
N GLY A 101 31.80 -1.61 44.87
CA GLY A 101 32.03 -1.57 46.31
C GLY A 101 31.12 -2.48 47.16
N ASN A 102 30.20 -3.25 46.56
CA ASN A 102 29.39 -4.23 47.29
C ASN A 102 30.05 -5.63 47.25
N PRO A 103 30.23 -6.34 48.38
CA PRO A 103 30.75 -7.72 48.40
C PRO A 103 29.91 -8.73 47.59
N PHE A 104 28.67 -8.41 47.22
CA PHE A 104 27.81 -9.22 46.34
C PHE A 104 27.82 -8.77 44.87
N GLY A 105 28.65 -7.78 44.51
CA GLY A 105 28.74 -7.23 43.15
C GLY A 105 29.04 -8.28 42.08
N GLY A 106 30.00 -9.16 42.34
CA GLY A 106 30.36 -10.24 41.42
C GLY A 106 29.25 -11.26 41.20
N MET A 107 28.39 -11.51 42.19
CA MET A 107 27.24 -12.42 42.03
C MET A 107 26.14 -11.78 41.20
N ALA A 108 25.84 -10.50 41.45
CA ALA A 108 24.86 -9.77 40.67
C ALA A 108 25.31 -9.57 39.22
N GLU A 109 26.59 -9.31 38.98
CA GLU A 109 27.18 -9.24 37.64
C GLU A 109 27.14 -10.61 36.93
N ALA A 110 27.45 -11.70 37.63
CA ALA A 110 27.30 -13.05 37.10
C ALA A 110 25.85 -13.36 36.73
N MET A 111 24.86 -12.95 37.54
CA MET A 111 23.44 -13.09 37.21
C MET A 111 23.00 -12.21 36.02
N MET A 112 23.61 -11.04 35.79
CA MET A 112 23.29 -10.22 34.62
C MET A 112 23.95 -10.72 33.32
N SER A 113 25.04 -11.47 33.44
CA SER A 113 25.65 -12.15 32.29
C SER A 113 24.76 -13.26 31.73
N THR A 114 23.79 -13.76 32.51
CA THR A 114 22.86 -14.82 32.07
C THR A 114 21.66 -14.30 31.28
N VAL A 115 21.59 -13.01 30.95
CA VAL A 115 20.53 -12.50 30.09
C VAL A 115 20.72 -13.07 28.68
N GLN A 116 19.97 -14.13 28.39
CA GLN A 116 20.01 -14.85 27.13
C GLN A 116 19.03 -14.23 26.13
N ILE A 117 19.52 -13.92 24.94
CA ILE A 117 18.68 -13.64 23.78
C ILE A 117 18.00 -14.96 23.40
N GLN A 118 16.67 -14.96 23.45
CA GLN A 118 15.91 -16.18 23.17
C GLN A 118 15.54 -16.31 21.69
N TYR A 119 15.05 -17.48 21.32
CA TYR A 119 14.74 -17.85 19.95
C TYR A 119 13.57 -17.07 19.34
N GLY A 120 12.75 -16.34 20.12
CA GLY A 120 11.61 -15.57 19.59
C GLY A 120 11.97 -14.60 18.47
N TRP A 121 13.16 -14.00 18.53
CA TRP A 121 13.67 -13.13 17.45
C TRP A 121 13.83 -13.85 16.12
N VAL A 122 14.27 -15.11 16.15
CA VAL A 122 14.49 -15.92 14.95
C VAL A 122 13.17 -16.13 14.22
N PHE A 123 12.11 -16.47 14.96
CA PHE A 123 10.77 -16.65 14.40
C PHE A 123 10.19 -15.35 13.83
N LEU A 124 10.41 -14.22 14.51
CA LEU A 124 9.96 -12.90 14.02
C LEU A 124 10.68 -12.48 12.74
N PHE A 125 12.01 -12.57 12.70
CA PHE A 125 12.78 -12.24 11.50
C PHE A 125 12.42 -13.16 10.35
N ILE A 126 12.40 -14.48 10.56
CA ILE A 126 12.06 -15.45 9.52
C ILE A 126 10.63 -15.23 9.03
N GLY A 127 9.66 -15.03 9.93
CA GLY A 127 8.27 -14.73 9.57
C GLY A 127 8.16 -13.48 8.72
N SER A 128 8.78 -12.37 9.15
CA SER A 128 8.79 -11.11 8.39
C SER A 128 9.47 -11.25 7.02
N PHE A 129 10.61 -11.93 6.93
CA PHE A 129 11.27 -12.20 5.66
C PHE A 129 10.41 -13.06 4.73
N MET A 130 9.74 -14.08 5.26
CA MET A 130 8.89 -14.99 4.51
C MET A 130 7.64 -14.28 3.95
N VAL A 131 7.02 -13.38 4.73
CA VAL A 131 5.93 -12.50 4.27
C VAL A 131 6.39 -11.60 3.12
N ILE A 132 7.55 -10.94 3.25
CA ILE A 132 8.11 -10.07 2.20
C ILE A 132 8.45 -10.87 0.94
N TYR A 133 9.07 -12.05 1.11
CA TYR A 133 9.45 -12.93 0.01
C TYR A 133 8.23 -13.35 -0.81
N SER A 134 7.12 -13.68 -0.15
CA SER A 134 5.86 -14.04 -0.83
C SER A 134 5.35 -12.94 -1.78
N ALA A 135 5.60 -11.66 -1.46
CA ALA A 135 5.15 -10.52 -2.24
C ALA A 135 6.13 -10.09 -3.36
N MET A 136 7.39 -10.52 -3.30
CA MET A 136 8.40 -10.25 -4.33
C MET A 136 8.22 -11.13 -5.56
N VAL A 137 7.68 -12.34 -5.38
CA VAL A 137 7.39 -13.24 -6.49
C VAL A 137 6.13 -12.72 -7.17
N LYS A 138 6.27 -12.13 -8.37
CA LYS A 138 5.15 -11.57 -9.14
C LYS A 138 4.03 -12.61 -9.25
N PRO A 139 2.81 -12.37 -8.73
CA PRO A 139 1.66 -13.16 -9.11
C PRO A 139 1.36 -12.89 -10.58
N LEU A 140 1.10 -13.92 -11.38
CA LEU A 140 0.72 -13.79 -12.79
C LEU A 140 -0.63 -13.07 -13.00
N VAL A 141 -1.29 -12.63 -11.92
CA VAL A 141 -2.62 -12.01 -11.91
C VAL A 141 -2.59 -10.72 -11.06
N GLN A 142 -1.79 -9.77 -11.51
CA GLN A 142 -1.59 -8.46 -10.88
C GLN A 142 -2.36 -7.38 -11.66
N ASN A 143 -3.68 -7.52 -11.88
CA ASN A 143 -4.46 -6.53 -12.66
C ASN A 143 -5.93 -6.37 -12.25
N ILE A 144 -6.26 -6.55 -10.96
CA ILE A 144 -7.59 -6.19 -10.46
C ILE A 144 -7.40 -5.60 -9.07
N GLY A 145 -7.53 -4.27 -8.91
CA GLY A 145 -7.71 -3.67 -7.58
C GLY A 145 -6.79 -2.52 -7.16
N ASP A 146 -5.94 -1.95 -8.03
CA ASP A 146 -5.26 -0.67 -7.69
C ASP A 146 -6.16 0.56 -7.91
N ASN A 147 -7.40 0.39 -8.40
CA ASN A 147 -8.31 1.49 -8.72
C ASN A 147 -9.39 1.79 -7.66
N ASP A 148 -9.45 1.08 -6.52
CA ASP A 148 -10.57 1.27 -5.57
C ASP A 148 -10.32 2.38 -4.51
N LEU A 149 -9.09 2.88 -4.37
CA LEU A 149 -8.79 4.06 -3.55
C LEU A 149 -8.84 5.39 -4.32
N ASP A 150 -9.15 5.35 -5.62
CA ASP A 150 -9.44 6.53 -6.45
C ASP A 150 -10.96 6.71 -6.73
N ILE A 151 -11.83 5.89 -6.14
CA ILE A 151 -13.31 5.98 -6.26
C ILE A 151 -13.90 7.08 -5.38
N LYS A 152 -13.33 8.28 -5.43
CA LYS A 152 -14.04 9.51 -5.06
C LYS A 152 -13.62 10.78 -5.79
N ARG A 153 -13.02 10.68 -6.98
CA ARG A 153 -12.78 11.87 -7.84
C ARG A 153 -13.35 11.82 -9.25
N ASP A 154 -13.63 10.65 -9.81
CA ASP A 154 -14.15 10.59 -11.18
C ASP A 154 -15.64 10.25 -11.19
N LEU A 155 -16.46 11.22 -10.78
CA LEU A 155 -17.81 11.34 -11.29
C LEU A 155 -17.70 11.59 -12.80
N ALA A 156 -17.81 10.50 -13.56
CA ALA A 156 -17.70 10.47 -15.00
C ALA A 156 -18.60 11.52 -15.66
N THR A 157 -17.98 12.57 -16.20
CA THR A 157 -18.42 13.11 -17.48
C THR A 157 -18.01 12.07 -18.54
N PRO A 158 -18.89 11.68 -19.47
CA PRO A 158 -18.51 10.74 -20.52
C PRO A 158 -17.55 11.44 -21.50
N SER A 159 -16.25 11.22 -21.31
CA SER A 159 -15.21 11.55 -22.27
C SER A 159 -15.31 10.60 -23.47
N PHE A 160 -16.09 10.99 -24.48
CA PHE A 160 -16.05 10.36 -25.79
C PHE A 160 -14.74 10.76 -26.47
N SER A 161 -13.71 9.91 -26.40
CA SER A 161 -12.48 10.12 -27.16
C SER A 161 -12.83 10.10 -28.65
N LYS A 162 -12.70 11.25 -29.33
CA LYS A 162 -12.81 11.33 -30.79
C LYS A 162 -11.83 10.33 -31.41
N PRO A 163 -12.25 9.48 -32.37
CA PRO A 163 -11.30 8.69 -33.13
C PRO A 163 -10.33 9.65 -33.84
N SER A 164 -9.04 9.44 -33.64
CA SER A 164 -8.00 10.14 -34.40
C SER A 164 -8.21 9.80 -35.86
N ARG A 165 -8.73 10.75 -36.65
CA ARG A 165 -8.81 10.58 -38.11
C ARG A 165 -7.38 10.33 -38.58
N PRO A 166 -7.09 9.24 -39.31
CA PRO A 166 -5.81 9.14 -39.98
C PRO A 166 -5.68 10.38 -40.86
N ARG A 167 -4.56 11.08 -40.74
CA ARG A 167 -4.22 12.20 -41.62
C ARG A 167 -4.09 11.57 -43.01
N THR A 168 -5.18 11.54 -43.78
CA THR A 168 -5.11 11.17 -45.18
C THR A 168 -4.20 12.21 -45.81
N LYS A 169 -2.97 11.81 -46.09
CA LYS A 169 -2.02 12.61 -46.85
C LYS A 169 -2.70 12.83 -48.20
N LEU A 170 -3.08 14.07 -48.49
CA LEU A 170 -3.63 14.43 -49.79
C LEU A 170 -2.61 13.99 -50.85
N VAL A 171 -3.04 13.12 -51.77
CA VAL A 171 -2.16 12.52 -52.80
C VAL A 171 -2.08 13.41 -54.04
N ALA A 172 -2.76 14.55 -54.05
CA ALA A 172 -2.64 15.57 -55.08
C ALA A 172 -2.83 16.97 -54.47
N ASP A 173 -1.85 17.85 -54.68
CA ASP A 173 -1.98 19.29 -54.48
C ASP A 173 -2.51 19.89 -55.80
N ASP A 174 -3.81 19.76 -56.04
CA ASP A 174 -4.47 20.50 -57.12
C ASP A 174 -4.88 21.89 -56.63
N LEU A 175 -5.02 22.84 -57.56
CA LEU A 175 -5.22 24.27 -57.27
C LEU A 175 -6.51 24.58 -56.47
N PHE A 176 -7.37 23.57 -56.22
CA PHE A 176 -8.61 23.68 -55.45
C PHE A 176 -8.49 23.25 -53.97
N THR A 177 -7.34 22.75 -53.52
CA THR A 177 -7.15 22.27 -52.13
C THR A 177 -6.94 23.36 -51.08
N HIS A 178 -6.85 24.63 -51.46
CA HIS A 178 -6.54 25.73 -50.52
C HIS A 178 -7.63 26.05 -49.48
N ASN A 179 -8.79 25.39 -49.53
CA ASN A 179 -9.84 25.51 -48.50
C ASN A 179 -10.24 24.20 -47.82
N ALA A 180 -9.55 23.09 -48.10
CA ALA A 180 -9.84 21.81 -47.47
C ALA A 180 -9.28 21.78 -46.03
N GLY A 181 -10.03 22.36 -45.08
CA GLY A 181 -9.83 22.10 -43.66
C GLY A 181 -9.57 23.29 -42.74
N LYS A 182 -9.98 24.51 -43.07
CA LYS A 182 -10.09 25.55 -42.03
C LYS A 182 -11.44 25.41 -41.30
N PRO A 183 -11.49 24.90 -40.05
CA PRO A 183 -12.70 25.02 -39.25
C PRO A 183 -12.97 26.50 -38.98
N LEU A 184 -14.21 26.93 -39.17
CA LEU A 184 -14.65 28.30 -38.89
C LEU A 184 -14.38 28.61 -37.41
N SER A 185 -13.37 29.44 -37.14
CA SER A 185 -13.04 29.88 -35.79
C SER A 185 -13.91 31.08 -35.43
N THR A 186 -15.17 30.82 -35.08
CA THR A 186 -15.97 31.81 -34.35
C THR A 186 -15.96 31.41 -32.89
N SER A 187 -15.16 32.16 -32.15
CA SER A 187 -14.99 32.13 -30.71
C SER A 187 -16.30 32.46 -29.98
N VAL A 188 -16.44 31.84 -28.80
CA VAL A 188 -17.47 32.03 -27.76
C VAL A 188 -18.74 31.21 -27.99
N ASP A 189 -18.97 30.25 -27.10
CA ASP A 189 -20.17 29.42 -27.01
C ASP A 189 -21.37 30.31 -26.61
N GLU A 190 -21.89 31.07 -27.56
CA GLU A 190 -23.13 31.82 -27.42
C GLU A 190 -24.31 30.89 -27.75
N PHE A 191 -25.33 30.90 -26.89
CA PHE A 191 -26.51 30.05 -26.98
C PHE A 191 -27.74 30.88 -27.35
N LYS A 192 -28.60 30.34 -28.20
CA LYS A 192 -29.91 30.88 -28.59
C LYS A 192 -31.00 29.83 -28.31
N ASN A 193 -32.23 30.26 -28.04
CA ASN A 193 -33.35 29.34 -27.88
C ASN A 193 -33.88 28.88 -29.25
N CYS A 194 -34.27 27.62 -29.34
CA CYS A 194 -34.89 27.06 -30.53
C CYS A 194 -36.34 27.55 -30.66
N PRO A 195 -36.77 28.18 -31.77
CA PRO A 195 -38.12 28.71 -31.93
C PRO A 195 -39.23 27.64 -31.99
N PHE A 196 -38.86 26.35 -32.10
CA PHE A 196 -39.82 25.25 -32.21
C PHE A 196 -40.04 24.48 -30.90
N CYS A 197 -39.04 24.46 -30.01
CA CYS A 197 -39.11 23.67 -28.77
C CYS A 197 -38.53 24.38 -27.54
N ASP A 198 -38.16 25.66 -27.67
CA ASP A 198 -37.61 26.54 -26.63
C ASP A 198 -36.33 26.08 -25.92
N GLU A 199 -35.71 25.00 -26.38
CA GLU A 199 -34.46 24.48 -25.81
C GLU A 199 -33.26 25.35 -26.23
N GLN A 200 -32.28 25.48 -25.33
CA GLN A 200 -31.05 26.25 -25.59
C GLN A 200 -30.11 25.47 -26.54
N ILE A 201 -29.80 26.08 -27.70
CA ILE A 201 -28.91 25.51 -28.71
C ILE A 201 -27.78 26.48 -29.05
N LYS A 202 -26.67 25.98 -29.58
CA LYS A 202 -25.57 26.83 -30.04
C LYS A 202 -26.02 27.75 -31.17
N VAL A 203 -25.54 28.99 -31.21
CA VAL A 203 -25.90 29.95 -32.28
C VAL A 203 -25.57 29.41 -33.68
N ALA A 204 -24.47 28.66 -33.82
CA ALA A 204 -24.08 28.02 -35.07
C ALA A 204 -24.87 26.73 -35.42
N ALA A 205 -25.85 26.31 -34.61
CA ALA A 205 -26.60 25.09 -34.86
C ALA A 205 -27.57 25.25 -36.03
N ILE A 206 -27.40 24.42 -37.06
CA ILE A 206 -28.26 24.37 -38.26
C ILE A 206 -29.50 23.48 -38.01
N LYS A 207 -29.40 22.49 -37.11
CA LYS A 207 -30.49 21.56 -36.78
C LYS A 207 -30.60 21.37 -35.27
N CYS A 208 -31.82 21.46 -34.74
CA CYS A 208 -32.06 21.21 -33.32
C CYS A 208 -31.99 19.72 -33.01
N LYS A 209 -31.30 19.36 -31.92
CA LYS A 209 -31.19 17.95 -31.48
C LYS A 209 -32.47 17.45 -30.80
N HIS A 210 -33.24 18.33 -30.16
CA HIS A 210 -34.42 17.95 -29.39
C HIS A 210 -35.65 17.71 -30.28
N CYS A 211 -35.98 18.68 -31.13
CA CYS A 211 -37.16 18.58 -32.01
C CYS A 211 -36.83 18.17 -33.45
N GLY A 212 -35.56 18.20 -33.85
CA GLY A 212 -35.13 17.78 -35.20
C GLY A 212 -35.43 18.79 -36.32
N SER A 213 -36.02 19.95 -36.04
CA SER A 213 -36.27 20.99 -37.04
C SER A 213 -34.98 21.68 -37.49
N MET A 214 -34.98 22.18 -38.73
CA MET A 214 -33.87 22.94 -39.31
C MET A 214 -34.07 24.43 -39.01
N MET A 215 -33.01 25.08 -38.53
CA MET A 215 -33.03 26.47 -38.04
C MET A 215 -32.74 27.49 -39.15
N ASN A 216 -32.19 27.03 -40.28
CA ASN A 216 -31.87 27.85 -41.44
C ASN A 216 -32.85 27.50 -42.56
N GLN A 217 -33.96 28.23 -42.63
CA GLN A 217 -34.79 28.32 -43.83
C GLN A 217 -34.55 29.73 -44.39
N GLU A 218 -33.71 29.81 -45.41
CA GLU A 218 -33.81 30.86 -46.42
C GLU A 218 -34.71 30.33 -47.54
#